data_AF-A0A359B439-F1
#
_entry.id   AF-A0A359B439-F1
#
_cell.length_a   1.000
_cell.length_b   1.000
_cell.length_c   1.000
_cell.angle_alpha   90.00
_cell.angle_beta   90.00
_cell.angle_gamma   90.00
#
_symmetry.space_group_name_H-M   'P 1'
#
loop_
_entity.id
_entity.type
_entity.pdbx_description
1 polymer ?
#
loop_
_entity_poly.entity_id
_entity_poly.type
_entity_poly.pdbx_seq_one_letter_code
_entity_poly.pdbx_strand_id
1 'polypeptide(L)'
;MPNNIYYDKNCCTRIRLTPNLRNNNGFTLMELVTVVFIIAVLVAIAVPIYNSTQQNARDKTDQANIRILNGAVNQWISKNPDTALPVNEEGWKTELISTYIQEWPVSPTSGRTYGWNNTTMTWEMDPPIS
;
A
#
# COMPACT_ATOMS: atom_id res chain seq x y z
N MET A 1 -57.63 21.52 -74.53
CA MET A 1 -56.55 20.63 -74.99
C MET A 1 -55.35 20.81 -74.06
N PRO A 2 -54.58 19.74 -73.79
CA PRO A 2 -53.90 19.48 -72.51
C PRO A 2 -52.56 20.21 -72.41
N ASN A 3 -51.82 20.11 -71.30
CA ASN A 3 -50.54 19.40 -71.32
C ASN A 3 -50.21 18.82 -69.94
N ASN A 4 -50.32 17.50 -69.92
CA ASN A 4 -49.87 16.54 -68.94
C ASN A 4 -48.34 16.46 -68.96
N ILE A 5 -47.67 16.68 -67.83
CA ILE A 5 -46.33 16.16 -67.60
C ILE A 5 -46.35 15.47 -66.24
N TYR A 6 -46.25 14.14 -66.31
CA TYR A 6 -46.08 13.19 -65.21
C TYR A 6 -44.70 13.35 -64.54
N TYR A 7 -44.36 12.42 -63.64
CA TYR A 7 -43.07 12.16 -62.97
C TYR A 7 -42.98 12.79 -61.56
N ASP A 8 -42.66 12.07 -60.47
CA ASP A 8 -42.41 10.65 -60.16
C ASP A 8 -42.70 10.49 -58.64
N LYS A 9 -43.47 9.46 -58.25
CA LYS A 9 -43.98 9.27 -56.87
C LYS A 9 -42.97 8.64 -55.90
N ASN A 10 -41.70 8.49 -56.26
CA ASN A 10 -40.75 7.71 -55.46
C ASN A 10 -39.50 8.45 -54.95
N CYS A 11 -39.47 9.78 -54.92
CA CYS A 11 -38.40 10.51 -54.21
C CYS A 11 -38.74 10.82 -52.74
N CYS A 12 -39.58 10.01 -52.10
CA CYS A 12 -39.40 9.73 -50.68
C CYS A 12 -38.83 8.34 -50.59
N THR A 13 -37.52 8.22 -50.78
CA THR A 13 -36.78 6.98 -50.55
C THR A 13 -37.08 6.54 -49.12
N ARG A 14 -37.97 5.57 -48.99
CA ARG A 14 -38.41 5.00 -47.73
C ARG A 14 -37.25 4.18 -47.21
N ILE A 15 -36.33 4.82 -46.49
CA ILE A 15 -35.29 4.13 -45.74
C ILE A 15 -36.00 3.29 -44.68
N ARG A 16 -36.30 2.02 -45.01
CA ARG A 16 -36.70 1.03 -44.03
C ARG A 16 -35.44 0.72 -43.21
N LEU A 17 -35.24 1.45 -42.12
CA LEU A 17 -34.44 0.98 -41.01
C LEU A 17 -35.18 -0.25 -40.48
N THR A 18 -34.72 -1.45 -40.79
CA THR A 18 -35.06 -2.64 -40.00
C THR A 18 -34.17 -2.61 -38.75
N PRO A 19 -34.66 -2.25 -37.55
CA PRO A 19 -33.91 -2.51 -36.35
C PRO A 19 -34.03 -4.00 -36.06
N ASN A 20 -33.10 -4.80 -36.59
CA ASN A 20 -32.99 -6.19 -36.20
C ASN A 20 -31.58 -6.48 -35.71
N LEU A 21 -31.35 -6.17 -34.44
CA LEU A 21 -30.44 -6.90 -33.55
C LEU A 21 -30.97 -6.72 -32.11
N ARG A 22 -32.06 -7.42 -31.77
CA ARG A 22 -32.40 -7.65 -30.36
C ARG A 22 -31.45 -8.72 -29.81
N ASN A 23 -30.21 -8.34 -29.54
CA ASN A 23 -29.33 -9.10 -28.64
C ASN A 23 -29.78 -8.83 -27.19
N ASN A 24 -30.94 -9.38 -26.83
CA ASN A 24 -31.40 -9.42 -25.44
C ASN A 24 -30.80 -10.66 -24.76
N ASN A 25 -29.47 -10.74 -24.71
CA ASN A 25 -28.78 -11.66 -23.82
C ASN A 25 -28.61 -10.91 -22.50
N GLY A 26 -29.63 -10.97 -21.65
CA GLY A 26 -29.53 -10.48 -20.27
C GLY A 26 -28.55 -11.37 -19.50
N PHE A 27 -27.65 -10.73 -18.72
CA PHE A 27 -26.81 -11.40 -17.72
C PHE A 27 -27.63 -12.50 -17.03
N THR A 28 -27.18 -13.74 -17.14
CA THR A 28 -27.86 -14.81 -16.41
C THR A 28 -27.57 -14.62 -14.91
N LEU A 29 -28.54 -14.86 -14.03
CA LEU A 29 -28.30 -14.75 -12.57
C LEU A 29 -27.12 -15.64 -12.13
N MET A 30 -26.95 -16.78 -12.78
CA MET A 30 -25.83 -17.71 -12.54
C MET A 30 -24.46 -17.13 -12.90
N GLU A 31 -24.39 -16.22 -13.87
CA GLU A 31 -23.15 -15.58 -14.30
C GLU A 31 -22.57 -14.67 -13.22
N LEU A 32 -23.43 -14.01 -12.44
CA LEU A 32 -22.99 -13.22 -11.29
C LEU A 32 -22.71 -14.11 -10.06
N VAL A 33 -23.53 -15.13 -9.82
CA VAL A 33 -23.41 -16.02 -8.65
C VAL A 33 -22.10 -16.82 -8.67
N THR A 34 -21.72 -17.38 -9.82
CA THR A 34 -20.48 -18.16 -9.93
C THR A 34 -19.22 -17.32 -9.73
N VAL A 35 -19.23 -16.05 -10.16
CA VAL A 35 -18.11 -15.13 -9.97
C VAL A 35 -17.92 -14.78 -8.50
N VAL A 36 -18.98 -14.41 -7.79
CA VAL A 36 -18.88 -14.12 -6.34
C VAL A 36 -18.55 -15.37 -5.54
N PHE A 37 -18.96 -16.55 -5.99
CA PHE A 37 -18.58 -17.83 -5.38
C PHE A 37 -17.06 -18.07 -5.46
N ILE A 38 -16.46 -17.88 -6.64
CA ILE A 38 -15.00 -18.05 -6.81
C ILE A 38 -14.24 -17.00 -5.98
N ILE A 39 -14.70 -15.73 -5.98
CA ILE A 39 -14.10 -14.66 -5.17
C ILE A 39 -14.15 -15.01 -3.67
N ALA A 40 -15.27 -15.55 -3.17
CA ALA A 40 -15.40 -15.92 -1.77
C ALA A 40 -14.37 -16.98 -1.34
N VAL A 41 -14.13 -17.99 -2.19
CA VAL A 41 -13.12 -19.02 -1.92
C VAL A 41 -11.71 -18.42 -1.91
N LEU A 42 -11.39 -17.53 -2.86
CA LEU A 42 -10.08 -16.87 -2.90
C LEU A 42 -9.85 -15.97 -1.67
N VAL A 43 -10.84 -15.17 -1.28
CA VAL A 43 -10.75 -14.26 -0.13
C VAL A 43 -10.57 -15.03 1.18
N ALA A 44 -11.24 -16.18 1.34
CA ALA A 44 -11.12 -17.01 2.54
C ALA A 44 -9.67 -17.43 2.85
N ILE A 45 -8.85 -17.68 1.82
CA ILE A 45 -7.43 -18.04 1.96
C ILE A 45 -6.53 -16.80 1.95
N ALA A 46 -6.88 -15.78 1.17
CA ALA A 46 -6.05 -14.58 1.00
C ALA A 46 -5.95 -13.74 2.28
N VAL A 47 -7.05 -13.52 3.01
CA VAL A 47 -7.07 -12.66 4.21
C VAL A 47 -6.09 -13.12 5.31
N PRO A 48 -6.08 -14.38 5.77
CA PRO A 48 -5.16 -14.80 6.83
C PRO A 48 -3.69 -14.72 6.39
N ILE A 49 -3.37 -15.05 5.13
CA ILE A 49 -2.01 -14.94 4.59
C ILE A 49 -1.56 -13.49 4.51
N TYR A 50 -2.45 -12.59 4.08
CA TYR A 50 -2.15 -11.17 3.98
C TYR A 50 -1.87 -10.54 5.35
N ASN A 51 -2.67 -10.89 6.36
CA ASN A 51 -2.48 -10.40 7.73
C ASN A 51 -1.14 -10.85 8.33
N SER A 52 -0.78 -12.14 8.17
CA SER A 52 0.51 -12.64 8.67
C SER A 52 1.70 -12.04 7.92
N THR A 53 1.58 -11.87 6.60
CA THR A 53 2.62 -11.27 5.77
C THR A 53 2.85 -9.80 6.15
N GLN A 54 1.78 -9.03 6.37
CA GLN A 54 1.90 -7.66 6.86
C GLN A 54 2.58 -7.59 8.23
N GLN A 55 2.19 -8.44 9.18
CA GLN A 55 2.82 -8.45 10.51
C GLN A 55 4.32 -8.75 10.41
N ASN A 56 4.69 -9.79 9.65
CA ASN A 56 6.09 -10.14 9.42
C ASN A 56 6.88 -9.02 8.72
N ALA A 57 6.25 -8.28 7.80
CA ALA A 57 6.87 -7.13 7.15
C ALA A 57 7.14 -6.01 8.16
N ARG A 58 6.18 -5.72 9.05
CA ARG A 58 6.34 -4.73 10.12
C ARG A 58 7.49 -5.09 11.05
N ASP A 59 7.55 -6.34 11.51
CA ASP A 59 8.60 -6.81 12.42
C ASP A 59 9.99 -6.78 11.74
N LYS A 60 10.08 -7.09 10.44
CA LYS A 60 11.32 -6.96 9.68
C LYS A 60 11.76 -5.51 9.50
N THR A 61 10.83 -4.59 9.25
CA THR A 61 11.10 -3.15 9.19
C THR A 61 11.61 -2.64 10.54
N ASP A 62 10.99 -3.05 11.65
CA ASP A 62 11.43 -2.69 12.99
C ASP A 62 12.86 -3.18 13.27
N GLN A 63 13.16 -4.44 12.93
CA GLN A 63 14.51 -4.97 13.06
C GLN A 63 15.54 -4.25 12.19
N ALA A 64 15.16 -3.86 10.97
CA ALA A 64 16.02 -3.09 10.08
C ALA A 64 16.30 -1.68 10.65
N ASN A 65 15.28 -1.01 11.18
CA ASN A 65 15.41 0.30 11.81
C ASN A 65 16.36 0.26 13.01
N ILE A 66 16.21 -0.74 13.90
CA ILE A 66 17.11 -0.94 15.05
C ILE A 66 18.56 -1.16 14.58
N ARG A 67 18.78 -1.96 13.52
CA ARG A 67 20.12 -2.18 12.96
C ARG A 67 20.73 -0.90 12.40
N ILE A 68 19.94 -0.07 11.73
CA ILE A 68 20.38 1.24 11.21
C ILE A 68 20.79 2.14 12.37
N LEU A 69 19.96 2.25 13.42
CA LEU A 69 20.25 3.07 14.60
C LEU A 69 21.53 2.62 15.32
N ASN A 70 21.69 1.32 15.57
CA ASN A 70 22.91 0.77 16.17
C ASN A 70 24.13 0.95 15.27
N GLY A 71 23.96 0.82 13.95
CA GLY A 71 25.00 1.12 12.97
C GLY A 71 25.44 2.59 13.02
N ALA A 72 24.50 3.51 13.20
CA ALA A 72 24.78 4.94 13.35
C ALA A 72 25.55 5.24 14.64
N VAL A 73 25.15 4.62 15.76
CA VAL A 73 25.88 4.71 17.03
C VAL A 73 27.33 4.22 16.89
N ASN A 74 27.54 3.05 16.29
CA ASN A 74 28.89 2.50 16.08
C ASN A 74 29.75 3.42 15.20
N GLN A 75 29.16 4.05 14.19
CA GLN A 75 29.86 5.04 13.37
C GLN A 75 30.21 6.32 14.15
N TRP A 76 29.32 6.78 15.03
CA TRP A 76 29.59 7.91 15.92
C TRP A 76 30.76 7.60 16.87
N ILE A 77 30.75 6.42 17.51
CA ILE A 77 31.81 5.97 18.41
C ILE A 77 33.15 5.89 17.67
N SER A 78 33.16 5.34 16.46
CA SER A 78 34.37 5.26 15.64
C SER A 78 34.94 6.62 15.24
N LYS A 79 34.10 7.67 15.15
CA LYS A 79 34.54 9.03 14.79
C LYS A 79 34.97 9.84 16.02
N ASN A 80 34.41 9.55 17.19
CA ASN A 80 34.62 10.32 18.42
C ASN A 80 35.19 9.43 19.55
N PRO A 81 36.42 8.89 19.41
CA PRO A 81 36.94 7.87 20.33
C PRO A 81 37.15 8.37 21.76
N ASP A 82 37.43 9.68 21.95
CA ASP A 82 37.74 10.27 23.26
C ASP A 82 36.56 11.08 23.86
N THR A 83 35.40 11.07 23.19
CA THR A 83 34.22 11.81 23.66
C THR A 83 33.35 10.90 24.53
N ALA A 84 32.93 11.42 25.67
CA ALA A 84 32.00 10.70 26.54
C ALA A 84 30.68 10.41 25.80
N LEU A 85 30.16 9.21 25.98
CA LEU A 85 28.91 8.80 25.35
C LEU A 85 27.73 9.59 25.92
N PRO A 86 26.74 9.95 25.08
CA PRO A 86 25.48 10.47 25.57
C PRO A 86 24.83 9.53 26.59
N VAL A 87 24.39 10.10 27.72
CA VAL A 87 23.81 9.35 28.84
C VAL A 87 22.30 9.10 28.72
N ASN A 88 21.66 9.72 27.72
CA ASN A 88 20.22 9.65 27.52
C ASN A 88 19.85 9.62 26.04
N GLU A 89 18.59 9.25 25.77
CA GLU A 89 18.04 9.12 24.44
C GLU A 89 18.05 10.43 23.65
N GLU A 90 17.75 11.55 24.31
CA GLU A 90 17.70 12.87 23.69
C GLU A 90 19.07 13.36 23.22
N GLY A 91 20.13 13.04 23.98
CA GLY A 91 21.51 13.29 23.57
C GLY A 91 21.86 12.50 22.32
N TRP A 92 21.52 11.20 22.28
CA TRP A 92 21.75 10.40 21.07
C TRP A 92 20.96 10.90 19.86
N LYS A 93 19.69 11.30 20.03
CA LYS A 93 18.90 11.88 18.94
C LYS A 93 19.58 13.11 18.36
N THR A 94 20.11 13.98 19.20
CA THR A 94 20.80 15.21 18.77
C THR A 94 22.08 14.91 17.99
N GLU A 95 22.87 13.94 18.46
CA GLU A 95 24.17 13.57 17.87
C GLU A 95 24.04 12.76 16.57
N LEU A 96 23.02 11.93 16.46
CA LEU A 96 22.84 11.03 15.32
C LEU A 96 22.11 11.72 14.15
N ILE A 97 21.11 12.54 14.45
CA ILE A 97 20.32 13.25 13.43
C ILE A 97 21.22 14.23 12.66
N SER A 98 20.97 14.37 11.35
CA SER A 98 21.73 15.19 10.39
C SER A 98 23.13 14.70 10.04
N THR A 99 23.83 13.97 10.92
CA THR A 99 25.21 13.53 10.65
C THR A 99 25.29 12.05 10.24
N TYR A 100 24.53 11.18 10.90
CA TYR A 100 24.59 9.73 10.68
C TYR A 100 23.28 9.14 10.17
N ILE A 101 22.16 9.77 10.53
CA ILE A 101 20.82 9.45 10.04
C ILE A 101 20.11 10.74 9.62
N GLN A 102 19.27 10.66 8.58
CA GLN A 102 18.54 11.82 8.07
C GLN A 102 17.39 12.22 9.00
N GLU A 103 16.65 11.22 9.47
CA GLU A 103 15.52 11.39 10.38
C GLU A 103 15.44 10.21 11.35
N TRP A 104 14.70 10.41 12.43
CA TRP A 104 14.43 9.35 13.39
C TRP A 104 13.44 8.35 12.79
N PRO A 105 13.77 7.04 12.72
CA PRO A 105 12.85 6.06 12.16
C PRO A 105 11.61 5.92 13.05
N VAL A 106 10.45 5.77 12.40
CA VAL A 106 9.17 5.51 13.06
C VAL A 106 8.80 4.04 12.87
N SER A 107 8.31 3.39 13.94
CA SER A 107 7.80 2.02 13.83
C SER A 107 6.55 1.98 12.95
N PRO A 108 6.42 1.01 12.03
CA PRO A 108 5.18 0.82 11.27
C PRO A 108 4.03 0.28 12.15
N THR A 109 4.30 -0.08 13.41
CA THR A 109 3.29 -0.53 14.36
C THR A 109 2.91 0.62 15.29
N SER A 110 1.64 1.04 15.25
CA SER A 110 1.13 2.10 16.12
C SER A 110 1.39 1.80 17.60
N GLY A 111 1.91 2.78 18.34
CA GLY A 111 2.16 2.68 19.78
C GLY A 111 3.48 2.00 20.16
N ARG A 112 4.36 1.69 19.20
CA ARG A 112 5.72 1.20 19.49
C ARG A 112 6.77 2.24 19.10
N THR A 113 7.78 2.40 19.95
CA THR A 113 8.93 3.30 19.75
C THR A 113 10.23 2.53 19.92
N TYR A 114 11.34 3.20 19.56
CA TYR A 114 12.69 2.68 19.77
C TYR A 114 13.31 3.45 20.93
N GLY A 115 13.82 2.73 21.92
CA GLY A 115 14.41 3.30 23.12
C GLY A 115 15.88 2.93 23.26
N TRP A 116 16.61 3.79 23.96
CA TRP A 116 18.02 3.57 24.25
C TRP A 116 18.19 2.76 25.54
N ASN A 117 18.86 1.61 25.45
CA ASN A 117 19.19 0.81 26.62
C ASN A 117 20.61 1.14 27.11
N ASN A 118 20.70 1.80 28.27
CA ASN A 118 21.97 2.20 28.88
C ASN A 118 22.84 1.02 29.35
N THR A 119 22.26 -0.17 29.55
CA THR A 119 23.00 -1.36 30.01
C THR A 119 23.67 -2.07 28.85
N THR A 120 22.94 -2.26 27.74
CA THR A 120 23.44 -2.92 26.54
C THR A 120 24.13 -1.96 25.57
N MET A 121 23.97 -0.65 25.78
CA MET A 121 24.50 0.41 24.92
C MET A 121 24.01 0.26 23.47
N THR A 122 22.75 -0.14 23.31
CA THR A 122 22.12 -0.36 22.02
C THR A 122 20.68 0.16 22.01
N TRP A 123 20.23 0.50 20.81
CA TRP A 123 18.82 0.72 20.51
C TRP A 123 18.07 -0.60 20.52
N GLU A 124 16.97 -0.62 21.25
CA GLU A 124 16.06 -1.75 21.37
C GLU A 124 14.64 -1.27 21.13
N MET A 125 13.73 -2.21 20.89
CA MET A 125 12.32 -1.86 20.82
C MET A 125 11.83 -1.58 22.24
N ASP A 126 11.20 -0.42 22.45
CA ASP A 126 10.65 -0.11 23.75
C ASP A 126 9.63 -1.17 24.17
N PRO A 127 9.60 -1.55 25.46
CA PRO A 127 8.52 -2.37 25.96
C PRO A 127 7.19 -1.65 25.65
N PRO A 128 6.13 -2.39 25.29
CA PRO A 128 4.82 -1.77 25.09
C PRO A 128 4.46 -0.96 26.34
N ILE A 129 4.16 0.32 26.16
CA ILE A 129 3.54 1.13 27.20
C ILE A 129 2.22 0.44 27.59
N SER A 130 2.15 -0.05 28.82
CA SER A 130 0.96 -0.68 29.40
C SER A 130 -0.17 0.32 29.58
#